data_AF-A0A285L8A3-F1
#
_entry.id   AF-A0A285L8A3-F1
#
_cell.length_a   1.000
_cell.length_b   1.000
_cell.length_c   1.000
_cell.angle_alpha   90.00
_cell.angle_beta   90.00
_cell.angle_gamma   90.00
#
_symmetry.space_group_name_H-M   'P 1'
#
loop_
_entity.id
_entity.type
_entity.pdbx_description
1 polymer ?
#
loop_
_entity_poly.entity_id
_entity_poly.type
_entity_poly.pdbx_seq_one_letter_code
_entity_poly.pdbx_strand_id
1 'polypeptide(L)' 'MPGKEIDRIRARSAWATVKESPVITAIAVAPFVVALGVVWWLTNGFVAFLLLILLGVGVVVGGKLLK' A
#
# COMPACT_ATOMS: atom_id res chain seq x y z
N MET A 1 10.54 -22.05 -0.08
CA MET A 1 9.31 -22.25 -0.85
C MET A 1 9.50 -21.67 -2.24
N PRO A 2 9.63 -22.51 -3.29
CA PRO A 2 9.39 -22.04 -4.65
C PRO A 2 7.96 -21.51 -4.71
N GLY A 3 7.75 -20.29 -5.22
CA GLY A 3 6.45 -19.58 -5.18
C GLY A 3 6.39 -18.30 -4.35
N LYS A 4 7.54 -17.68 -4.03
CA LYS A 4 7.61 -16.31 -3.47
C LYS A 4 7.61 -15.21 -4.54
N GLU A 5 7.35 -15.56 -5.78
CA GLU A 5 7.19 -14.60 -6.86
C GLU A 5 5.78 -14.04 -6.84
N ILE A 6 5.64 -12.77 -7.22
CA ILE A 6 4.34 -12.15 -7.37
C ILE A 6 3.57 -12.93 -8.44
N ASP A 7 2.49 -13.59 -8.02
CA ASP A 7 1.59 -14.26 -8.95
C ASP A 7 0.96 -13.20 -9.87
N ARG A 8 1.35 -13.26 -11.14
CA ARG A 8 0.90 -12.35 -12.19
C ARG A 8 -0.62 -12.38 -12.35
N ILE A 9 -1.27 -13.53 -12.15
CA ILE A 9 -2.73 -13.65 -12.24
C ILE A 9 -3.37 -12.88 -11.09
N ARG A 10 -2.87 -13.10 -9.87
CA ARG A 10 -3.38 -12.42 -8.66
C ARG A 10 -3.16 -10.91 -8.74
N ALA A 11 -2.00 -10.47 -9.24
CA ALA A 11 -1.70 -9.06 -9.46
C ALA A 11 -2.62 -8.41 -10.51
N ARG A 12 -2.90 -9.10 -11.62
CA ARG A 12 -3.86 -8.62 -12.64
C ARG A 12 -5.28 -8.54 -12.11
N SER A 13 -5.71 -9.52 -11.31
CA SER A 13 -7.04 -9.52 -10.71
C SER A 13 -7.22 -8.35 -9.74
N ALA A 14 -6.25 -8.13 -8.84
CA ALA A 14 -6.25 -6.97 -7.95
C ALA A 14 -6.30 -5.64 -8.73
N TRP A 15 -5.55 -5.55 -9.83
CA TRP A 15 -5.58 -4.37 -10.70
C TRP A 15 -6.91 -4.17 -11.42
N ALA A 16 -7.58 -5.25 -11.82
CA ALA A 16 -8.92 -5.19 -12.38
C ALA A 16 -9.91 -4.64 -11.34
N THR A 17 -9.84 -5.07 -10.09
CA THR A 17 -10.69 -4.55 -9.00
C THR A 17 -10.51 -3.04 -8.79
N VAL A 18 -9.26 -2.56 -8.84
CA VAL A 18 -8.97 -1.12 -8.72
C VAL A 18 -9.64 -0.32 -9.84
N LYS A 19 -9.60 -0.84 -11.06
CA LYS A 19 -10.21 -0.19 -12.23
C LYS A 19 -11.73 -0.28 -12.23
N GLU A 20 -12.29 -1.39 -11.77
CA GLU A 20 -13.73 -1.61 -11.72
C GLU A 20 -14.40 -0.72 -10.67
N SER A 21 -13.75 -0.49 -9.54
CA SER A 21 -14.30 0.28 -8.41
C SER A 21 -13.35 1.40 -7.96
N PRO A 22 -13.18 2.46 -8.78
CA PRO A 22 -12.21 3.51 -8.50
C PRO A 22 -12.56 4.34 -7.26
N VAL A 23 -13.86 4.58 -7.01
CA VAL A 23 -14.32 5.33 -5.82
C VAL A 23 -14.00 4.58 -4.54
N ILE A 24 -14.32 3.28 -4.49
CA ILE A 24 -14.03 2.43 -3.33
C ILE A 24 -12.51 2.36 -3.12
N THR A 25 -11.73 2.23 -4.19
CA THR A 25 -10.27 2.24 -4.11
C THR A 25 -9.76 3.56 -3.52
N ALA A 26 -10.30 4.70 -3.96
CA ALA A 26 -9.94 6.00 -3.43
C ALA A 26 -10.23 6.10 -1.92
N ILE A 27 -11.41 5.65 -1.49
CA ILE A 27 -11.78 5.63 -0.06
C ILE A 27 -10.86 4.72 0.74
N ALA A 28 -10.54 3.53 0.21
CA ALA A 28 -9.66 2.57 0.87
C ALA A 28 -8.23 3.10 1.05
N VAL A 29 -7.73 3.87 0.09
CA VAL A 29 -6.36 4.43 0.11
C VAL A 29 -6.31 5.81 0.79
N ALA A 30 -7.44 6.52 0.90
CA ALA A 30 -7.56 7.85 1.50
C ALA A 30 -6.85 8.03 2.86
N PRO A 31 -7.04 7.15 3.88
CA PRO A 31 -6.39 7.37 5.17
C PRO A 31 -4.86 7.40 5.08
N PHE A 32 -4.27 6.60 4.19
CA PHE A 32 -2.82 6.59 3.98
C PHE A 32 -2.33 7.87 3.29
N VAL A 33 -3.07 8.33 2.28
CA VAL A 33 -2.75 9.59 1.57
C VAL A 33 -2.82 10.78 2.51
N VAL A 34 -3.87 10.85 3.35
CA VAL A 34 -4.03 11.91 4.34
C VAL A 34 -2.88 11.87 5.35
N ALA A 35 -2.54 10.70 5.91
CA ALA A 35 -1.45 10.56 6.85
C ALA A 35 -0.10 11.02 6.24
N LEU A 36 0.20 10.61 5.01
CA LEU A 36 1.41 11.01 4.31
C LEU A 36 1.44 12.51 4.00
N GLY A 37 0.33 13.09 3.55
CA GLY A 37 0.20 14.52 3.29
C GLY A 37 0.42 15.35 4.56
N VAL A 38 -0.17 14.93 5.68
CA VAL A 38 0.01 15.59 6.98
C VAL A 38 1.46 15.52 7.44
N VAL A 39 2.11 14.35 7.36
CA VAL A 39 3.50 14.22 7.80
C VAL A 39 4.43 15.01 6.89
N TRP A 40 4.25 14.96 5.57
CA TRP A 40 5.03 15.79 4.65
C TRP A 40 4.91 17.26 5.03
N TRP A 41 3.69 17.76 5.24
CA TRP A 41 3.43 19.15 5.59
C TRP A 41 4.10 19.58 6.89
N LEU A 42 4.05 18.74 7.93
CA LEU A 42 4.55 19.08 9.27
C LEU A 42 6.05 18.83 9.48
N THR A 43 6.67 18.00 8.63
CA THR A 43 8.07 17.62 8.78
C THR A 43 8.85 17.96 7.51
N ASN A 44 9.00 17.03 6.59
CA ASN A 44 9.50 17.23 5.22
C ASN A 44 9.26 15.94 4.39
N GLY A 45 9.52 16.02 3.08
CA GLY A 45 9.34 14.88 2.17
C GLY A 45 10.20 13.65 2.49
N PHE A 46 11.38 13.81 3.11
CA PHE A 46 12.24 12.68 3.49
C PHE A 46 11.62 11.85 4.62
N VAL A 47 11.00 12.49 5.61
CA VAL A 47 10.28 11.78 6.68
C VAL A 47 9.05 11.05 6.14
N ALA A 48 8.30 11.67 5.23
CA ALA A 48 7.17 11.01 4.56
C ALA A 48 7.62 9.79 3.72
N PHE A 49 8.79 9.88 3.07
CA PHE A 49 9.39 8.76 2.35
C PHE A 49 9.79 7.60 3.26
N LEU A 50 10.39 7.89 4.42
CA LEU A 50 10.68 6.87 5.43
C LEU A 50 9.40 6.18 5.95
N LEU A 51 8.32 6.93 6.15
CA LEU A 51 7.02 6.36 6.50
C LEU A 51 6.46 5.43 5.41
N LEU A 52 6.61 5.79 4.14
CA LEU A 52 6.24 4.91 3.03
C LEU A 52 7.01 3.59 3.06
N ILE A 53 8.32 3.64 3.34
CA ILE A 53 9.13 2.44 3.49
C ILE A 53 8.63 1.59 4.66
N LEU A 54 8.39 2.20 5.82
CA LEU A 54 7.88 1.50 7.00
C LEU A 54 6.51 0.87 6.75
N LEU A 55 5.61 1.58 6.06
CA LEU A 55 4.31 1.06 5.66
C LEU A 55 4.46 -0.14 4.72
N GLY A 56 5.34 -0.05 3.72
CA GLY A 56 5.64 -1.15 2.80
C GLY A 56 6.17 -2.39 3.53
N VAL A 57 7.11 -2.22 4.46
CA VAL A 57 7.63 -3.31 5.29
C VAL A 57 6.53 -3.89 6.18
N GLY A 58 5.73 -3.03 6.83
CA GLY A 58 4.61 -3.45 7.68
C GLY A 58 3.57 -4.27 6.92
N VAL A 59 3.22 -3.91 5.69
CA VAL A 59 2.31 -4.68 4.84
C VAL A 59 2.91 -6.05 4.47
N VAL A 60 4.20 -6.10 4.10
CA VAL A 60 4.88 -7.35 3.73
C VAL A 60 5.00 -8.29 4.92
N VAL A 61 5.37 -7.77 6.09
CA VAL A 61 5.53 -8.56 7.32
C VAL A 61 4.18 -8.93 7.92
N GLY A 62 3.23 -7.99 7.98
CA GLY A 62 1.88 -8.22 8.49
C GLY A 62 1.11 -9.25 7.66
N GLY A 63 1.21 -9.19 6.32
CA GLY A 63 0.65 -10.21 5.44
C GLY A 63 1.29 -11.61 5.59
N LYS A 64 2.47 -11.69 6.23
CA LYS A 64 3.13 -12.94 6.59
C LYS A 64 2.69 -13.46 7.97
N LEU A 65 2.26 -12.57 8.87
CA LEU A 65 1.80 -12.88 10.22
C LEU A 65 0.28 -13.18 10.29
N LEU A 66 -0.50 -12.67 9.35
CA LEU A 66 -1.94 -12.92 9.21
C LEU A 66 -2.27 -14.16 8.35
N LYS A 67 -1.25 -14.96 8.00
CA LYS A 67 -1.36 -16.27 7.35
C LYS A 67 -1.09 -17.36 8.36
#